data_AF-A1L539-F1
#
_entry.id   AF-A1L539-F1
#
_cell.length_a   1.000
_cell.length_b   1.000
_cell.length_c   1.000
_cell.angle_alpha   90.00
_cell.angle_beta   90.00
_cell.angle_gamma   90.00
#
_symmetry.space_group_name_H-M   'P 1'
#
loop_
_entity.id
_entity.type
_entity.pdbx_description
1 polymer ?
#
loop_
_entity_poly.entity_id
_entity_poly.type
_entity_poly.pdbx_seq_one_letter_code
_entity_poly.pdbx_strand_id
1 'polypeptide(L)'
;MPSWIGAVILPLSGLLLSLPARAEVKARSCGEVRQAYGAKGFSLADIPYQEIAGEHLRICPQEYTCCTTEMEDKLSQQSKLEFENLVEETSHFVRTTFVSRHKKFDGVTASISVLLQHHPKMEVERKSLHPEMDLIRKRVLSSWHSQLQDCIWI
;
A
#
# COMPACT_ATOMS: atom_id res chain seq x y z
N MET A 1 -50.82 -16.83 31.24
CA MET A 1 -49.57 -16.18 30.79
C MET A 1 -48.42 -16.93 31.46
N PRO A 2 -47.54 -17.63 30.71
CA PRO A 2 -46.68 -18.66 31.30
C PRO A 2 -45.50 -18.09 32.10
N SER A 3 -45.40 -18.56 33.36
CA SER A 3 -44.40 -18.24 34.39
C SER A 3 -43.02 -18.86 34.15
N TRP A 4 -42.49 -18.81 32.94
CA TRP A 4 -41.16 -19.36 32.61
C TRP A 4 -40.10 -18.29 32.30
N ILE A 5 -40.51 -17.03 32.11
CA ILE A 5 -39.61 -15.93 31.74
C ILE A 5 -38.70 -15.50 32.92
N GLY A 6 -39.13 -15.78 34.17
CA GLY A 6 -38.37 -15.40 35.37
C GLY A 6 -37.14 -16.27 35.68
N ALA A 7 -37.00 -17.45 35.06
CA ALA A 7 -35.94 -18.40 35.39
C ALA A 7 -34.63 -18.17 34.62
N VAL A 8 -34.61 -17.29 33.61
CA VAL A 8 -33.44 -17.07 32.73
C VAL A 8 -32.76 -15.72 32.99
N ILE A 9 -33.40 -14.81 33.72
CA ILE A 9 -32.91 -13.42 33.89
C ILE A 9 -31.91 -13.29 35.06
N LEU A 10 -32.00 -14.12 36.10
CA LEU A 10 -31.14 -14.01 37.29
C LEU A 10 -29.67 -14.47 37.13
N PRO A 11 -29.26 -15.41 36.24
CA PRO A 11 -27.85 -15.78 36.12
C PRO A 11 -27.07 -14.82 35.21
N LEU A 12 -27.74 -14.08 34.30
CA LEU A 12 -27.08 -13.12 33.41
C LEU A 12 -26.67 -11.83 34.13
N SER A 13 -27.35 -11.44 35.21
CA SER A 13 -26.97 -10.28 36.03
C SER A 13 -25.80 -10.53 36.98
N GLY A 14 -25.47 -11.79 37.27
CA GLY A 14 -24.34 -12.15 38.13
C GLY A 14 -22.98 -12.17 37.41
N LEU A 15 -22.99 -12.30 36.08
CA LEU A 15 -21.77 -12.39 35.27
C LEU A 15 -21.17 -11.01 34.93
N LEU A 16 -21.88 -9.91 35.19
CA LEU A 16 -21.40 -8.55 34.91
C LEU A 16 -20.62 -7.89 36.06
N LEU A 17 -20.44 -8.54 37.21
CA LEU A 17 -19.81 -7.95 38.41
C LEU A 17 -18.48 -8.60 38.80
N SER A 18 -17.79 -9.26 37.87
CA SER A 18 -16.41 -9.73 38.08
C SER A 18 -15.46 -9.23 37.01
N LEU A 19 -15.45 -7.90 36.79
CA LEU A 19 -14.27 -7.22 36.27
C LEU A 19 -13.47 -6.68 37.46
N PRO A 20 -12.24 -7.15 37.72
CA PRO A 20 -11.34 -6.39 38.55
C PRO A 20 -10.97 -5.13 37.76
N ALA A 21 -11.61 -4.01 38.07
CA ALA A 21 -11.10 -2.70 37.68
C ALA A 21 -9.82 -2.43 38.48
N ARG A 22 -8.71 -3.07 38.08
CA ARG A 22 -7.38 -2.67 38.54
C ARG A 22 -6.90 -1.54 37.64
N ALA A 23 -7.53 -0.38 37.76
CA ALA A 23 -6.88 0.87 37.43
C ALA A 23 -6.05 1.28 38.64
N GLU A 24 -4.98 0.52 38.91
CA GLU A 24 -3.93 1.01 39.78
C GLU A 24 -3.21 2.08 38.96
N VAL A 25 -3.36 3.36 39.34
CA VAL A 25 -2.50 4.45 38.86
C VAL A 25 -1.11 4.22 39.47
N LYS A 26 -0.47 3.13 39.04
CA LYS A 26 0.95 2.89 39.13
C LYS A 26 1.56 3.85 38.12
N ALA A 27 2.65 4.54 38.46
CA ALA A 27 3.53 5.10 37.44
C ALA A 27 3.75 4.00 36.38
N ARG A 28 3.25 4.22 35.16
CA ARG A 28 3.22 3.16 34.15
C ARG A 28 4.67 2.84 33.82
N SER A 29 5.03 1.60 34.11
CA SER A 29 6.38 1.09 33.85
C SER A 29 6.55 0.94 32.35
N CYS A 30 7.71 1.33 31.84
CA CYS A 30 8.05 1.19 30.43
C CYS A 30 8.56 -0.22 30.07
N GLY A 31 8.35 -1.22 30.92
CA GLY A 31 8.83 -2.59 30.72
C GLY A 31 8.37 -3.23 29.41
N GLU A 32 7.09 -3.07 29.06
CA GLU A 32 6.54 -3.61 27.80
C GLU A 32 7.14 -2.92 26.57
N VAL A 33 7.28 -1.60 26.62
CA VAL A 33 7.90 -0.80 25.55
C VAL A 33 9.36 -1.19 25.38
N ARG A 34 10.08 -1.40 26.50
CA ARG A 34 11.47 -1.84 26.52
C ARG A 34 11.63 -3.22 25.86
N GLN A 35 10.70 -4.15 26.12
CA GLN A 35 10.69 -5.45 25.44
C GLN A 35 10.40 -5.33 23.95
N ALA A 36 9.40 -4.53 23.55
CA ALA A 36 9.04 -4.34 22.15
C ALA A 36 10.15 -3.66 21.35
N TYR A 37 10.80 -2.64 21.92
CA TYR A 37 11.92 -1.94 21.31
C TYR A 37 13.15 -2.84 21.16
N GLY A 38 13.40 -3.72 22.15
CA GLY A 38 14.43 -4.75 22.07
C GLY A 38 14.13 -5.82 21.02
N ALA A 39 12.85 -6.20 20.84
CA ALA A 39 12.43 -7.13 19.80
C ALA A 39 12.67 -6.57 18.37
N LYS A 40 12.71 -5.24 18.22
CA LYS A 40 13.14 -4.57 16.98
C LYS A 40 14.66 -4.53 16.79
N GLY A 41 15.45 -5.02 17.76
CA GLY A 41 16.91 -5.09 17.68
C GLY A 41 17.64 -3.83 18.14
N PHE A 42 16.95 -2.88 18.77
CA PHE A 42 17.57 -1.66 19.27
C PHE A 42 18.16 -1.83 20.68
N SER A 43 19.16 -1.01 21.00
CA SER A 43 19.77 -0.96 22.33
C SER A 43 18.77 -0.50 23.38
N LEU A 44 18.80 -1.15 24.55
CA LEU A 44 17.95 -0.80 25.69
C LEU A 44 18.65 0.15 26.70
N ALA A 45 19.82 0.70 26.37
CA ALA A 45 20.59 1.51 27.31
C ALA A 45 19.83 2.78 27.75
N ASP A 46 19.13 3.43 26.81
CA ASP A 46 18.58 4.79 26.99
C ASP A 46 17.05 4.82 27.13
N ILE A 47 16.44 3.68 27.46
CA ILE A 47 14.99 3.58 27.62
C ILE A 47 14.62 3.87 29.07
N PRO A 48 13.75 4.84 29.33
CA PRO A 48 13.34 5.18 30.69
C PRO A 48 12.62 4.01 31.35
N TYR A 49 12.74 3.88 32.68
CA TYR A 49 12.06 2.82 33.44
C TYR A 49 10.59 3.15 33.74
N GLN A 50 10.24 4.44 33.76
CA GLN A 50 8.91 4.97 34.01
C GLN A 50 8.57 6.02 32.94
N GLU A 51 7.29 6.29 32.73
CA GLU A 51 6.86 7.34 31.82
C GLU A 51 7.48 8.70 32.16
N ILE A 52 7.91 9.41 31.12
CA ILE A 52 8.43 10.77 31.15
C ILE A 52 7.46 11.72 30.43
N ALA A 53 7.52 13.02 30.71
CA ALA A 53 6.77 14.01 29.93
C ALA A 53 7.27 13.99 28.48
N GLY A 54 6.34 13.96 27.51
CA GLY A 54 6.67 13.77 26.10
C GLY A 54 6.95 15.02 25.30
N GLU A 55 7.05 16.20 25.92
CA GLU A 55 7.22 17.51 25.26
C GLU A 55 8.41 17.60 24.29
N HIS A 56 9.39 16.69 24.43
CA HIS A 56 10.56 16.56 23.57
C HIS A 56 10.30 15.83 22.25
N LEU A 57 9.12 15.23 22.07
CA LEU A 57 8.77 14.44 20.89
C LEU A 57 8.23 15.34 19.78
N ARG A 58 8.21 14.85 18.54
CA ARG A 58 7.71 15.62 17.37
C ARG A 58 6.62 14.91 16.60
N ILE A 59 6.65 13.58 16.59
CA ILE A 59 5.77 12.71 15.81
C ILE A 59 4.70 12.12 16.73
N CYS A 60 5.13 11.63 17.89
CA CYS A 60 4.24 11.14 18.93
C CYS A 60 3.48 12.30 19.61
N PRO A 61 2.30 12.02 20.20
CA PRO A 61 1.58 12.99 21.02
C PRO A 61 2.43 13.48 22.21
N GLN A 62 2.27 14.76 22.56
CA GLN A 62 3.00 15.43 23.65
C GLN A 62 2.42 15.08 25.04
N GLU A 63 2.21 13.79 25.31
CA GLU A 63 1.66 13.27 26.56
C GLU A 63 2.74 12.52 27.37
N TYR A 64 2.38 11.89 28.49
CA TYR A 64 3.30 10.98 29.19
C TYR A 64 3.63 9.78 28.30
N THR A 65 4.92 9.45 28.22
CA THR A 65 5.44 8.54 27.21
C THR A 65 6.65 7.76 27.72
N CYS A 66 6.88 6.59 27.13
CA CYS A 66 8.10 5.80 27.32
C CYS A 66 9.15 6.03 26.22
N CYS A 67 8.88 6.97 25.32
CA CYS A 67 9.69 7.23 24.14
C CYS A 67 10.60 8.44 24.37
N THR A 68 11.90 8.29 24.18
CA THR A 68 12.85 9.41 24.09
C THR A 68 12.93 9.93 22.65
N THR A 69 13.50 11.12 22.43
CA THR A 69 13.74 11.64 21.07
C THR A 69 14.54 10.64 20.22
N GLU A 70 15.56 10.01 20.79
CA GLU A 70 16.36 9.01 20.09
C GLU A 70 15.54 7.76 19.72
N MET A 71 14.64 7.31 20.59
CA MET A 71 13.73 6.21 20.30
C MET A 71 12.77 6.58 19.15
N GLU A 72 12.21 7.79 19.19
CA GLU A 72 11.29 8.31 18.16
C GLU A 72 11.98 8.41 16.81
N ASP A 73 13.21 8.94 16.76
CA ASP A 73 14.00 9.06 15.52
C ASP A 73 14.29 7.68 14.91
N LYS A 74 14.74 6.72 15.73
CA LYS A 74 15.03 5.35 15.29
C LYS A 74 13.78 4.63 14.80
N LEU A 75 12.67 4.75 15.52
CA LEU A 75 11.40 4.14 15.13
C LEU A 75 10.85 4.79 13.85
N SER A 76 10.96 6.10 13.71
CA SER A 76 10.54 6.83 12.51
C SER A 76 11.32 6.38 11.28
N GLN A 77 12.65 6.27 11.40
CA GLN A 77 13.50 5.79 10.32
C GLN A 77 13.17 4.33 9.95
N GLN A 78 12.98 3.47 10.96
CA GLN A 78 12.62 2.08 10.74
C GLN A 78 11.26 1.93 10.04
N SER A 79 10.24 2.64 10.52
CA SER A 79 8.91 2.61 9.92
C SER A 79 8.91 3.13 8.49
N LYS A 80 9.71 4.16 8.20
CA LYS A 80 9.90 4.66 6.83
C LYS A 80 10.49 3.58 5.91
N LEU A 81 11.57 2.93 6.34
CA LEU A 81 12.22 1.88 5.56
C LEU A 81 11.29 0.68 5.35
N GLU A 82 10.60 0.23 6.41
CA GLU A 82 9.61 -0.86 6.33
C GLU A 82 8.51 -0.54 5.32
N PHE A 83 8.00 0.69 5.34
CA PHE A 83 6.99 1.14 4.40
C PHE A 83 7.52 1.21 2.95
N GLU A 84 8.70 1.78 2.73
CA GLU A 84 9.31 1.88 1.40
C GLU A 84 9.53 0.49 0.79
N ASN A 85 10.04 -0.47 1.58
CA ASN A 85 10.21 -1.86 1.14
C ASN A 85 8.88 -2.53 0.77
N LEU A 86 7.84 -2.35 1.59
CA LEU A 86 6.51 -2.90 1.30
C LEU A 86 5.92 -2.32 -0.01
N VAL A 87 6.11 -1.03 -0.25
CA VAL A 87 5.68 -0.37 -1.49
C VAL A 87 6.48 -0.89 -2.69
N GLU A 88 7.79 -1.07 -2.55
CA GLU A 88 8.64 -1.63 -3.59
C GLU A 88 8.22 -3.07 -3.94
N GLU A 89 8.05 -3.93 -2.94
CA GLU A 89 7.63 -5.32 -3.12
C GLU A 89 6.26 -5.44 -3.80
N THR A 90 5.28 -4.66 -3.33
CA THR A 90 3.92 -4.69 -3.89
C THR A 90 3.86 -4.13 -5.31
N SER A 91 4.63 -3.08 -5.61
CA SER A 91 4.68 -2.47 -6.94
C SER A 91 5.48 -3.30 -7.95
N HIS A 92 6.45 -4.11 -7.49
CA HIS A 92 7.29 -4.94 -8.33
C HIS A 92 6.48 -5.90 -9.22
N PHE A 93 5.43 -6.53 -8.69
CA PHE A 93 4.57 -7.43 -9.46
C PHE A 93 3.87 -6.72 -10.62
N VAL A 94 3.31 -5.53 -10.37
CA VAL A 94 2.61 -4.74 -11.39
C VAL A 94 3.60 -4.30 -12.46
N ARG A 95 4.75 -3.75 -12.04
CA ARG A 95 5.81 -3.28 -12.96
C ARG A 95 6.30 -4.41 -13.85
N THR A 96 6.67 -5.55 -13.29
CA THR A 96 7.19 -6.70 -14.04
C THR A 96 6.15 -7.29 -14.99
N THR A 97 4.89 -7.39 -14.54
CA THR A 97 3.78 -7.85 -15.38
C THR A 97 3.56 -6.94 -16.57
N PHE A 98 3.52 -5.63 -16.36
CA PHE A 98 3.34 -4.65 -17.43
C PHE A 98 4.49 -4.71 -18.44
N VAL A 99 5.75 -4.69 -17.96
CA VAL A 99 6.95 -4.77 -18.81
C VAL A 99 6.97 -6.06 -19.62
N SER A 100 6.63 -7.21 -19.01
CA SER A 100 6.57 -8.51 -19.69
C SER A 100 5.52 -8.54 -20.80
N ARG A 101 4.30 -8.08 -20.50
CA ARG A 101 3.18 -8.05 -21.46
C ARG A 101 3.46 -7.08 -22.61
N HIS A 102 4.02 -5.90 -22.32
CA HIS A 102 4.40 -4.92 -23.33
C HIS A 102 5.46 -5.48 -24.29
N LYS A 103 6.53 -6.11 -23.78
CA LYS A 103 7.57 -6.74 -24.61
C LYS A 103 7.00 -7.78 -25.58
N LYS A 104 6.03 -8.58 -25.15
CA LYS A 104 5.36 -9.56 -26.02
C LYS A 104 4.57 -8.88 -27.14
N PHE A 105 3.89 -7.78 -26.83
CA PHE A 105 3.17 -6.99 -27.82
C PHE A 105 4.11 -6.34 -28.85
N ASP A 106 5.24 -5.79 -28.40
CA ASP A 106 6.27 -5.22 -29.28
C ASP A 106 6.81 -6.27 -30.26
N GLY A 107 7.08 -7.48 -29.77
CA GLY A 107 7.55 -8.60 -30.59
C GLY A 107 6.54 -9.05 -31.64
N VAL A 108 5.25 -9.05 -31.33
CA VAL A 108 4.17 -9.35 -32.29
C VAL A 108 4.11 -8.27 -33.37
N THR A 109 4.15 -7.00 -32.97
CA THR A 109 4.17 -5.85 -33.89
C THR A 109 5.38 -5.90 -34.83
N ALA A 110 6.57 -6.21 -34.31
CA ALA A 110 7.78 -6.37 -35.09
C ALA A 110 7.69 -7.56 -36.06
N SER A 111 7.17 -8.70 -35.62
CA SER A 111 6.99 -9.90 -36.45
C SER A 111 6.02 -9.67 -37.61
N ILE A 112 4.91 -8.95 -37.36
CA ILE A 112 3.95 -8.57 -38.39
C ILE A 112 4.61 -7.65 -39.42
N SER A 113 5.46 -6.71 -38.99
CA SER A 113 6.22 -5.84 -39.90
C SER A 113 7.13 -6.63 -40.85
N VAL A 114 7.84 -7.65 -40.34
CA VAL A 114 8.72 -8.52 -41.14
C VAL A 114 7.93 -9.37 -42.13
N LEU A 115 6.78 -9.94 -41.72
CA LEU A 115 5.91 -10.72 -42.61
C LEU A 115 5.33 -9.86 -43.74
N LEU A 116 4.93 -8.62 -43.43
CA LEU A 116 4.45 -7.67 -44.44
C LEU A 116 5.55 -7.29 -45.45
N GLN A 117 6.82 -7.25 -45.03
CA GLN A 117 7.95 -7.01 -45.94
C GLN A 117 8.23 -8.20 -46.86
N HIS A 118 8.02 -9.44 -46.40
CA HIS A 118 8.34 -10.66 -47.15
C HIS A 118 7.17 -11.20 -48.01
N HIS A 119 5.93 -10.77 -47.79
CA HIS A 119 4.75 -11.16 -48.59
C HIS A 119 4.10 -9.95 -49.30
N PRO A 120 4.65 -9.45 -50.42
CA PRO A 120 4.18 -8.25 -51.12
C PRO A 120 2.85 -8.44 -51.88
N LYS A 121 2.28 -9.65 -51.91
CA LYS A 121 1.07 -9.97 -52.70
C LYS A 121 -0.19 -9.22 -52.22
N MET A 122 -0.19 -8.73 -50.98
CA MET A 122 -1.25 -7.88 -50.41
C MET A 122 -1.01 -6.37 -50.62
N GLU A 123 0.18 -5.96 -51.06
CA GLU A 123 0.55 -4.54 -51.25
C GLU A 123 -0.06 -3.95 -52.53
N VAL A 124 -0.26 -4.79 -53.57
CA VAL A 124 -0.82 -4.39 -54.87
C VAL A 124 -2.33 -4.13 -54.79
N GLU A 125 -3.09 -5.00 -54.12
CA GLU A 125 -4.52 -4.77 -53.82
C GLU A 125 -4.73 -3.56 -52.89
N ARG A 126 -3.81 -3.36 -51.91
CA ARG A 126 -3.88 -2.23 -50.98
C ARG A 126 -3.68 -0.88 -51.68
N LYS A 127 -2.80 -0.77 -52.68
CA LYS A 127 -2.56 0.49 -53.43
C LYS A 127 -3.78 0.96 -54.22
N SER A 128 -4.64 0.03 -54.67
CA SER A 128 -5.88 0.36 -55.39
C SER A 128 -6.98 0.86 -54.45
N LEU A 129 -7.05 0.32 -53.23
CA LEU A 129 -8.00 0.72 -52.18
C LEU A 129 -7.49 1.88 -51.27
N HIS A 130 -6.21 2.24 -51.42
CA HIS A 130 -5.46 3.17 -50.56
C HIS A 130 -5.97 4.62 -50.53
N PRO A 131 -6.39 5.26 -51.65
CA PRO A 131 -6.68 6.70 -51.61
C PRO A 131 -7.90 7.03 -50.73
N GLU A 132 -8.89 6.13 -50.64
CA GLU A 132 -10.06 6.31 -49.78
C GLU A 132 -9.75 5.98 -48.31
N MET A 133 -8.99 4.91 -48.07
CA MET A 133 -8.62 4.44 -46.73
C MET A 133 -7.56 5.31 -46.04
N ASP A 134 -6.73 6.04 -46.79
CA ASP A 134 -5.76 7.00 -46.23
C ASP A 134 -6.42 8.23 -45.63
N LEU A 135 -7.52 8.71 -46.22
CA LEU A 135 -8.27 9.85 -45.69
C LEU A 135 -8.95 9.49 -44.36
N ILE A 136 -9.51 8.27 -44.28
CA ILE A 136 -10.11 7.73 -43.07
C ILE A 136 -9.02 7.44 -42.02
N ARG A 137 -7.89 6.85 -42.40
CA ARG A 137 -6.75 6.60 -41.52
C ARG A 137 -6.18 7.90 -40.94
N LYS A 138 -6.04 8.97 -41.74
CA LYS A 138 -5.58 10.28 -41.26
C LYS A 138 -6.55 10.88 -40.24
N ARG A 139 -7.86 10.79 -40.49
CA ARG A 139 -8.90 11.28 -39.56
C ARG A 139 -8.95 10.47 -38.27
N VAL A 140 -8.74 9.16 -38.36
CA VAL A 140 -8.66 8.27 -37.20
C VAL A 140 -7.37 8.55 -36.42
N LEU A 141 -6.21 8.62 -37.07
CA LEU A 141 -4.93 8.95 -36.43
C LEU A 141 -4.94 10.32 -35.75
N SER A 142 -5.57 11.34 -36.33
CA SER A 142 -5.71 12.65 -35.66
C SER A 142 -6.60 12.55 -34.41
N SER A 143 -7.66 11.74 -34.45
CA SER A 143 -8.52 11.50 -33.29
C SER A 143 -7.79 10.72 -32.18
N TRP A 144 -7.02 9.70 -32.57
CA TRP A 144 -6.18 8.93 -31.64
C TRP A 144 -5.04 9.75 -31.04
N HIS A 145 -4.39 10.61 -31.82
CA HIS A 145 -3.34 11.50 -31.32
C HIS A 145 -3.90 12.50 -30.30
N SER A 146 -5.10 13.03 -30.54
CA SER A 146 -5.79 13.90 -29.59
C SER A 146 -6.09 13.15 -28.27
N GLN A 147 -6.64 11.94 -28.34
CA GLN A 147 -6.93 11.13 -27.15
C GLN A 147 -5.67 10.67 -26.40
N LEU A 148 -4.58 10.39 -27.10
CA LEU A 148 -3.29 10.04 -26.48
C LEU A 148 -2.65 11.21 -25.73
N GLN A 149 -2.83 12.45 -26.21
CA GLN A 149 -2.35 13.64 -25.50
C GLN A 149 -3.13 13.88 -24.19
N ASP A 150 -4.41 13.53 -24.15
CA ASP A 150 -5.24 13.63 -22.94
C ASP A 150 -4.86 12.58 -21.88
N CYS A 151 -4.37 11.41 -22.30
CA CYS A 151 -3.93 10.34 -21.38
C CYS A 151 -2.50 10.53 -20.83
N ILE A 152 -1.69 11.42 -21.41
CA ILE A 152 -0.30 11.69 -20.96
C ILE A 152 -0.26 12.61 -19.74
N TRP A 153 -1.35 13.31 -19.43
CA TRP A 153 -1.45 14.27 -18.31
C TRP A 153 -2.28 13.77 -17.10
N ILE A 154 -2.55 12.47 -17.02
CA ILE A 154 -3.13 11.79 -15.84
C ILE A 154 -2.04 10.92 -15.22
#